data_AF-A0A9E2MNV5-F1
#
_entry.id   AF-A0A9E2MNV5-F1
#
_cell.length_a   1.000
_cell.length_b   1.000
_cell.length_c   1.000
_cell.angle_alpha   90.00
_cell.angle_beta   90.00
_cell.angle_gamma   90.00
#
_symmetry.space_group_name_H-M   'P 1'
#
loop_
_entity.id
_entity.type
_entity.pdbx_description
1 polymer ?
#
loop_
_entity_poly.entity_id
_entity_poly.type
_entity_poly.pdbx_seq_one_letter_code
_entity_poly.pdbx_strand_id
1 'polypeptide(L)' 'GKEFFENFLTKIKSDIKLKNIPIIVYSYSEFTIDETRWPALGVNMFLDHPDDYGTFVEAVKEAQLKEKDET' A
#
# COMPACT_ATOMS: atom_id res chain seq x y z
N GLY A 1 -7.30 14.77 -5.83
CA GLY A 1 -7.43 13.53 -5.04
C GLY A 1 -6.36 12.53 -5.43
N LYS A 2 -6.55 11.84 -6.58
CA LYS A 2 -5.66 10.80 -7.10
C LYS A 2 -4.20 11.25 -7.32
N GLU A 3 -3.98 12.34 -8.05
CA GLU A 3 -2.61 12.83 -8.35
C GLU A 3 -1.81 13.19 -7.09
N PHE A 4 -2.47 13.73 -6.07
CA PHE A 4 -1.82 14.01 -4.78
C PHE A 4 -1.34 12.71 -4.13
N PHE A 5 -2.16 11.66 -4.16
CA PHE A 5 -1.84 10.38 -3.55
C PHE A 5 -0.70 9.66 -4.28
N GLU A 6 -0.73 9.63 -5.62
CA GLU A 6 0.36 9.07 -6.44
C GLU A 6 1.69 9.81 -6.21
N ASN A 7 1.66 11.15 -6.13
CA ASN A 7 2.84 11.96 -5.81
C ASN A 7 3.37 11.73 -4.39
N PHE A 8 2.47 11.49 -3.43
CA PHE A 8 2.84 11.18 -2.06
C PHE A 8 3.55 9.83 -1.95
N LEU A 9 3.01 8.77 -2.57
CA LEU A 9 3.63 7.45 -2.62
C LEU A 9 5.00 7.48 -3.30
N THR A 10 5.09 8.18 -4.43
CA THR A 10 6.35 8.36 -5.17
C THR A 10 7.42 9.04 -4.29
N LYS A 11 7.03 10.06 -3.50
CA LYS A 11 7.94 10.72 -2.55
C LYS A 11 8.42 9.78 -1.46
N ILE A 12 7.54 8.98 -0.88
CA ILE A 12 7.92 7.99 0.16
C ILE A 12 8.95 7.01 -0.40
N LYS A 13 8.67 6.41 -1.56
CA LYS A 13 9.57 5.41 -2.16
C LYS A 13 10.86 6.01 -2.73
N SER A 14 10.91 7.32 -2.96
CA SER A 14 12.14 8.02 -3.35
C SER A 14 13.02 8.44 -2.16
N ASP A 15 12.47 8.47 -0.92
CA ASP A 15 13.22 8.84 0.27
C ASP A 15 14.01 7.63 0.80
N ILE A 16 15.34 7.79 0.94
CA ILE A 16 16.23 6.70 1.36
C ILE A 16 15.89 6.10 2.73
N LYS A 17 15.27 6.89 3.61
CA LYS A 17 14.87 6.48 4.96
C LYS A 17 13.50 5.80 4.99
N LEU A 18 12.66 6.06 4.00
CA LEU A 18 11.26 5.62 3.99
C LEU A 18 10.97 4.56 2.92
N LYS A 19 11.85 4.38 1.93
CA LYS A 19 11.63 3.49 0.79
C LYS A 19 11.34 2.02 1.16
N ASN A 20 11.88 1.54 2.29
CA ASN A 20 11.68 0.17 2.79
C ASN A 20 10.54 0.07 3.81
N ILE A 21 9.78 1.15 4.04
CA ILE A 21 8.61 1.08 4.90
C ILE A 21 7.49 0.40 4.10
N PRO A 22 6.86 -0.67 4.62
CA PRO A 22 5.70 -1.28 3.99
C PRO A 22 4.56 -0.27 3.93
N ILE A 23 3.95 -0.12 2.75
CA ILE A 23 2.82 0.77 2.54
C ILE A 23 1.57 -0.07 2.33
N ILE A 24 0.55 0.20 3.16
CA ILE A 24 -0.78 -0.40 3.03
C ILE A 24 -1.77 0.73 2.77
N VAL A 25 -2.55 0.59 1.70
CA VAL A 25 -3.54 1.58 1.29
C VAL A 25 -4.94 1.07 1.64
N TYR A 26 -5.73 1.94 2.25
CA TYR A 26 -7.10 1.67 2.68
C TYR A 26 -8.06 2.57 1.91
N SER A 27 -9.10 1.99 1.30
CA SER A 27 -10.19 2.74 0.64
C SER A 27 -11.55 2.34 1.20
N TYR A 28 -12.40 3.35 1.42
CA TYR A 28 -13.83 3.20 1.78
C TYR A 28 -14.76 3.59 0.63
N SER A 29 -14.20 3.78 -0.56
CA SER A 29 -14.94 4.32 -1.69
C SER A 29 -15.09 3.28 -2.77
N GLU A 30 -16.27 3.26 -3.39
CA GLU A 30 -16.59 2.63 -4.68
C GLU A 30 -15.76 3.19 -5.86
N PHE A 31 -14.67 3.91 -5.59
CA PHE A 31 -13.71 4.24 -6.63
C PHE A 31 -13.22 2.91 -7.17
N THR A 32 -13.47 2.69 -8.45
CA THR A 32 -12.88 1.63 -9.25
C THR A 32 -11.38 1.90 -9.26
N ILE A 33 -10.74 1.38 -8.24
CA ILE A 33 -9.34 1.57 -7.98
C ILE A 33 -8.65 0.54 -8.85
N ASP A 34 -7.88 1.02 -9.82
CA ASP A 34 -7.09 0.19 -10.72
C ASP A 34 -5.97 -0.47 -9.92
N GLU A 35 -6.25 -1.67 -9.38
CA GLU A 35 -5.36 -2.44 -8.52
C GLU A 35 -4.01 -2.72 -9.17
N THR A 36 -3.96 -2.73 -10.50
CA THR A 36 -2.75 -3.02 -11.28
C THR A 36 -1.68 -1.94 -11.13
N ARG A 37 -2.06 -0.72 -10.73
CA ARG A 37 -1.12 0.42 -10.63
C ARG A 37 -0.44 0.54 -9.27
N TRP A 38 -0.97 -0.07 -8.22
CA TRP A 38 -0.42 0.07 -6.86
C TRP A 38 0.93 -0.60 -6.64
N PRO A 39 1.17 -1.83 -7.14
CA PRO A 39 2.48 -2.44 -7.04
C PRO A 39 3.58 -1.59 -7.69
N ALA A 40 3.27 -0.95 -8.83
CA ALA A 40 4.19 -0.05 -9.51
C ALA A 40 4.51 1.24 -8.71
N LEU A 41 3.67 1.60 -7.74
CA LEU A 41 3.87 2.73 -6.82
C LEU A 41 4.51 2.28 -5.49
N GLY A 42 4.89 1.00 -5.37
CA GLY A 42 5.50 0.44 -4.17
C GLY A 42 4.52 0.22 -3.02
N VAL A 43 3.22 0.07 -3.32
CA VAL A 43 2.23 -0.35 -2.33
C VAL A 43 2.32 -1.86 -2.16
N ASN A 44 2.53 -2.32 -0.92
CA ASN A 44 2.66 -3.74 -0.61
C ASN A 44 1.29 -4.43 -0.53
N MET A 45 0.27 -3.68 -0.09
CA MET A 45 -1.08 -4.19 0.04
C MET A 45 -2.13 -3.09 -0.13
N PHE A 46 -3.21 -3.45 -0.81
CA PHE A 46 -4.41 -2.64 -0.94
C PHE A 46 -5.54 -3.36 -0.22
N LEU A 47 -6.26 -2.65 0.64
CA LEU A 47 -7.43 -3.15 1.32
C LEU A 47 -8.66 -2.35 0.91
N ASP A 48 -9.53 -3.03 0.18
CA ASP A 48 -10.88 -2.56 -0.13
C ASP A 48 -11.79 -2.95 1.03
N HIS A 49 -12.38 -1.95 1.70
CA HIS A 49 -13.35 -2.17 2.78
C HIS A 49 -12.97 -3.26 3.79
N PRO A 50 -11.91 -3.08 4.61
CA PRO A 50 -11.64 -3.99 5.71
C PRO A 50 -12.73 -3.80 6.77
N ASP A 51 -13.83 -4.54 6.62
CA ASP A 51 -14.98 -4.47 7.52
C ASP A 51 -14.67 -5.06 8.91
N ASP A 52 -13.50 -5.72 9.06
CA ASP A 52 -13.05 -6.29 10.32
C ASP A 52 -11.54 -6.11 10.58
N TYR A 53 -11.20 -6.04 11.88
CA TYR A 53 -9.82 -5.88 12.35
C TYR A 53 -8.91 -7.08 12.00
N GLY A 54 -9.47 -8.27 11.80
CA GLY A 54 -8.72 -9.46 11.39
C GLY A 54 -8.10 -9.28 10.01
N THR A 55 -8.90 -8.85 9.04
CA THR A 55 -8.45 -8.53 7.67
C THR A 55 -7.31 -7.50 7.66
N PHE A 56 -7.39 -6.47 8.51
CA PHE A 56 -6.30 -5.50 8.68
C PHE A 56 -5.01 -6.14 9.23
N VAL A 57 -5.11 -6.99 10.25
CA VAL A 57 -3.94 -7.63 10.89
C VAL A 57 -3.24 -8.59 9.93
N GLU A 58 -4.01 -9.36 9.15
CA GLU A 58 -3.44 -10.23 8.11
C GLU A 58 -2.71 -9.41 7.05
N ALA A 59 -3.30 -8.31 6.61
CA ALA A 59 -2.69 -7.43 5.63
C ALA A 59 -1.34 -6.84 6.07
N VAL A 60 -1.26 -6.44 7.35
CA VAL A 60 -0.01 -5.96 7.94
C VAL A 60 1.06 -7.06 7.95
N LYS A 61 0.69 -8.29 8.29
CA LYS A 61 1.63 -9.42 8.31
C LYS A 61 2.15 -9.71 6.89
N GLU A 62 1.26 -9.75 5.91
CA GLU A 62 1.66 -10.01 4.52
C GLU A 62 2.55 -8.92 3.94
N ALA A 63 2.21 -7.64 4.19
CA ALA A 63 3.02 -6.52 3.75
C ALA A 63 4.45 -6.55 4.34
N GLN A 64 4.59 -6.98 5.60
CA GLN A 64 5.89 -7.15 6.25
C GLN A 64 6.68 -8.36 5.74
N LEU A 65 6.01 -9.42 5.28
CA LEU A 65 6.66 -10.60 4.73
C LEU A 65 7.23 -10.31 3.34
N LYS A 66 6.48 -9.63 2.46
CA LYS A 66 6.91 -9.32 1.09
C LYS A 66 8.20 -8.49 1.05
N GLU A 67 8.41 -7.56 1.97
CA GLU A 67 9.68 -6.79 2.04
C GLU A 67 10.89 -7.66 2.41
N LYS A 68 10.69 -8.79 3.11
CA LYS A 68 11.80 -9.65 3.54
C LYS A 68 12.30 -10.59 2.45
N ASP A 69 11.45 -10.96 1.48
CA ASP A 69 11.83 -11.83 0.36
C ASP A 69 12.58 -11.07 -0.75
N GLU A 70 12.52 -9.73 -0.78
CA GLU A 70 13.17 -8.89 -1.77
C GLU A 70 14.52 -8.29 -1.30
N THR A 71 15.06 -8.73 -0.14
CA THR A 71 16.37 -8.30 0.42
C THR A 71 17.35 -9.46 0.57
#